data_AF-W3XFC5-F1
#
_entry.id   AF-W3XFC5-F1
#
_cell.length_a   1.000
_cell.length_b   1.000
_cell.length_c   1.000
_cell.angle_alpha   90.00
_cell.angle_beta   90.00
_cell.angle_gamma   90.00
#
_symmetry.space_group_name_H-M   'P 1'
#
loop_
_entity.id
_entity.type
_entity.pdbx_description
1 polymer ?
#
loop_
_entity_poly.entity_id
_entity_poly.type
_entity_poly.pdbx_seq_one_letter_code
_entity_poly.pdbx_strand_id
1 'polypeptide(L)'
;MPTYMDDAPTVARTAFDSVTSPDGMSSTDIHVNAYFEYFHPALPLVHRSTFLTSSPPKLLVDIIVAIGLLYSAETPGLGHAKAACVKKSQSLWRQGVDELNRRASYDWRELRKTWMMQSWLLHIVYGAFMDNASHAERVRKMLRSLVDAVRDLGLLKQVVATSANSPVWPQMEAESSEAAQAVEAYEQWQIYISEESLKLSIYTLLLLDHHVFSCANIRPLISTVECLWELPLAESLWEAETAEAWYERRCQHDYNMISGSPRATTSSFKGFLSTATQSLLSETQDASLLAMLARSSFAMMCVLSNLDALVKDFTRCYYQLPPSPADPSAFHILTQSQTRQICSALSVLSAVVKEKVGSATLEADQSVWHACQILTWSLKLSLCRPDDLLVGGIVENRVFASLVTATHLTVDSYVTFKRTTHAAKQRNDEGDGMIAVIDDLTEALSAIAALDARLALRESPWITAASYRLLLTVWRTLHVATADIYEKLNKCNGTLTSRSFGSSILILNSILETVTESSKQRSLHHSPGSASRRLWSFDADMLNLTLAQGETDLVNLIVQICKSRSVWVIGPSLVNAVQDAMANAAR
;
A
#
# COMPACT_ATOMS: atom_id res chain seq x y z
N MET A 1 -68.68 6.71 -18.87
CA MET A 1 -67.40 6.76 -19.60
C MET A 1 -66.27 6.75 -18.57
N PRO A 2 -65.55 5.62 -18.44
CA PRO A 2 -64.44 5.48 -17.52
C PRO A 2 -63.11 5.89 -18.18
N THR A 3 -62.25 6.51 -17.39
CA THR A 3 -60.90 6.94 -17.72
C THR A 3 -59.93 5.75 -17.75
N TYR A 4 -59.10 5.75 -18.78
CA TYR A 4 -58.14 4.70 -19.12
C TYR A 4 -56.98 4.66 -18.10
N MET A 5 -56.65 3.45 -17.65
CA MET A 5 -55.44 3.12 -16.90
C MET A 5 -54.23 3.12 -17.83
N ASP A 6 -53.07 3.53 -17.32
CA ASP A 6 -51.81 3.00 -17.82
C ASP A 6 -50.78 2.88 -16.68
N ASP A 7 -50.14 1.72 -16.64
CA ASP A 7 -49.38 1.13 -15.54
C ASP A 7 -47.98 1.75 -15.39
N ALA A 8 -47.58 2.04 -14.14
CA ALA A 8 -46.18 2.28 -13.77
C ALA A 8 -45.64 1.05 -12.99
N PRO A 9 -44.44 0.54 -13.32
CA PRO A 9 -43.96 -0.72 -12.77
C PRO A 9 -43.54 -0.54 -11.30
N THR A 10 -44.17 -1.32 -10.44
CA THR A 10 -43.83 -1.48 -9.02
C THR A 10 -42.46 -2.14 -8.91
N VAL A 11 -41.42 -1.35 -8.59
CA VAL A 11 -40.13 -1.91 -8.16
C VAL A 11 -40.34 -2.54 -6.79
N ALA A 12 -40.26 -3.86 -6.74
CA ALA A 12 -40.32 -4.67 -5.54
C ALA A 12 -39.27 -4.17 -4.53
N ARG A 13 -39.74 -3.51 -3.46
CA ARG A 13 -38.99 -3.34 -2.21
C ARG A 13 -38.77 -4.73 -1.63
N THR A 14 -37.59 -5.30 -1.83
CA THR A 14 -37.18 -6.50 -1.11
C THR A 14 -37.04 -6.16 0.36
N ALA A 15 -37.99 -6.65 1.15
CA ALA A 15 -38.00 -6.62 2.60
C ALA A 15 -36.77 -7.36 3.15
N PHE A 16 -35.81 -6.63 3.73
CA PHE A 16 -34.74 -7.21 4.56
C PHE A 16 -34.30 -6.28 5.70
N ASP A 17 -35.03 -5.19 5.97
CA ASP A 17 -34.67 -4.20 6.99
C ASP A 17 -35.02 -4.60 8.44
N SER A 18 -35.27 -5.87 8.73
CA SER A 18 -35.58 -6.30 10.11
C SER A 18 -35.03 -7.68 10.42
N VAL A 19 -33.71 -7.79 10.48
CA VAL A 19 -33.05 -8.84 11.27
C VAL A 19 -32.17 -8.13 12.28
N THR A 20 -32.71 -7.89 13.47
CA THR A 20 -31.94 -7.55 14.66
C THR A 20 -31.12 -8.77 15.05
N SER A 21 -29.79 -8.64 15.04
CA SER A 21 -28.90 -9.62 15.66
C SER A 21 -29.23 -9.77 17.16
N PRO A 22 -28.86 -10.90 17.80
CA PRO A 22 -29.13 -11.14 19.22
C PRO A 22 -28.58 -10.04 20.17
N ASP A 23 -27.66 -9.19 19.71
CA ASP A 23 -27.07 -8.06 20.44
C ASP A 23 -27.75 -6.69 20.20
N GLY A 24 -28.87 -6.63 19.47
CA GLY A 24 -29.63 -5.39 19.28
C GLY A 24 -29.01 -4.33 18.33
N MET A 25 -27.85 -4.61 17.74
CA MET A 25 -27.22 -3.74 16.72
C MET A 25 -27.95 -3.81 15.37
N SER A 26 -28.07 -2.68 14.67
CA SER A 26 -28.62 -2.66 13.32
C SER A 26 -27.65 -3.33 12.33
N SER A 27 -28.17 -3.91 11.24
CA SER A 27 -27.32 -4.50 10.17
C SER A 27 -26.31 -3.49 9.61
N THR A 28 -26.63 -2.20 9.62
CA THR A 28 -25.73 -1.13 9.18
C THR A 28 -24.55 -0.95 10.13
N ASP A 29 -24.80 -0.91 11.44
CA ASP A 29 -23.76 -0.66 12.46
C ASP A 29 -22.70 -1.78 12.49
N ILE A 30 -23.12 -3.03 12.24
CA ILE A 30 -22.21 -4.18 12.11
C ILE A 30 -21.17 -3.95 11.01
N HIS A 31 -21.61 -3.48 9.83
CA HIS A 31 -20.70 -3.23 8.71
C HIS A 31 -19.84 -1.98 8.92
N VAL A 32 -20.38 -0.95 9.55
CA VAL A 32 -19.59 0.24 9.96
C VAL A 32 -18.48 -0.16 10.93
N ASN A 33 -18.77 -1.00 11.91
CA ASN A 33 -17.76 -1.52 12.83
C ASN A 33 -16.69 -2.34 12.10
N ALA A 34 -17.07 -3.19 11.14
CA ALA A 34 -16.11 -3.93 10.33
C ALA A 34 -15.18 -2.99 9.51
N TYR A 35 -15.69 -1.86 9.00
CA TYR A 35 -14.86 -0.84 8.36
C TYR A 35 -13.84 -0.25 9.33
N PHE A 36 -14.28 0.20 10.51
CA PHE A 36 -13.41 0.82 11.49
C PHE A 36 -12.40 -0.16 12.09
N GLU A 37 -12.76 -1.43 12.21
CA GLU A 37 -11.87 -2.45 12.74
C GLU A 37 -10.79 -2.85 11.74
N TYR A 38 -11.16 -3.15 10.49
CA TYR A 38 -10.25 -3.80 9.54
C TYR A 38 -9.63 -2.86 8.50
N PHE A 39 -10.33 -1.81 8.05
CA PHE A 39 -9.84 -0.94 6.98
C PHE A 39 -9.29 0.39 7.49
N HIS A 40 -10.00 1.03 8.42
CA HIS A 40 -9.67 2.36 8.94
C HIS A 40 -8.23 2.49 9.47
N PRO A 41 -7.62 1.51 10.17
CA PRO A 41 -6.24 1.66 10.65
C PRO A 41 -5.23 1.93 9.52
N ALA A 42 -5.40 1.32 8.35
CA ALA A 42 -4.51 1.52 7.21
C ALA A 42 -4.76 2.84 6.45
N LEU A 43 -5.95 3.43 6.61
CA LEU A 43 -6.34 4.66 5.95
C LEU A 43 -7.32 5.44 6.84
N PRO A 44 -6.83 6.19 7.85
CA PRO A 44 -7.64 6.76 8.92
C PRO A 44 -8.39 8.02 8.48
N LEU A 45 -9.19 7.90 7.41
CA LEU A 45 -9.76 9.02 6.69
C LEU A 45 -10.88 9.73 7.48
N VAL A 46 -11.59 9.01 8.36
CA VAL A 46 -12.76 9.48 9.09
C VAL A 46 -12.50 9.38 10.58
N HIS A 47 -12.73 10.45 11.34
CA HIS A 47 -12.51 10.44 12.78
C HIS A 47 -13.54 9.54 13.48
N ARG A 48 -13.06 8.42 14.06
CA ARG A 48 -13.92 7.36 14.62
C ARG A 48 -14.86 7.91 15.70
N SER A 49 -14.32 8.65 16.65
CA SER A 49 -15.05 9.07 17.86
C SER A 49 -16.17 10.08 17.58
N THR A 50 -16.11 10.80 16.46
CA THR A 50 -17.16 11.76 16.07
C THR A 50 -18.09 11.22 14.98
N PHE A 51 -17.88 9.99 14.51
CA PHE A 51 -18.72 9.37 13.51
C PHE A 51 -19.94 8.70 14.15
N LEU A 52 -21.11 9.32 14.01
CA LEU A 52 -22.40 8.75 14.43
C LEU A 52 -23.20 8.36 13.19
N THR A 53 -23.65 7.12 13.00
CA THR A 53 -24.32 6.69 11.74
C THR A 53 -25.54 7.52 11.32
N SER A 54 -26.14 8.26 12.25
CA SER A 54 -27.27 9.19 12.03
C SER A 54 -26.88 10.61 11.59
N SER A 55 -25.62 11.01 11.72
CA SER A 55 -25.14 12.39 11.54
C SER A 55 -24.50 12.69 10.16
N PRO A 56 -23.55 11.89 9.63
CA PRO A 56 -22.90 12.16 8.37
C PRO A 56 -23.87 11.99 7.20
N PRO A 57 -23.59 12.65 6.07
CA PRO A 57 -24.39 12.48 4.87
C PRO A 57 -24.43 11.01 4.46
N LYS A 58 -25.63 10.54 4.12
CA LYS A 58 -25.92 9.15 3.74
C LYS A 58 -24.89 8.57 2.76
N LEU A 59 -24.39 9.38 1.84
CA LEU A 59 -23.40 9.00 0.84
C LEU A 59 -22.05 8.52 1.43
N LEU A 60 -21.58 9.15 2.52
CA LEU A 60 -20.39 8.73 3.24
C LEU A 60 -20.64 7.42 4.02
N VAL A 61 -21.82 7.32 4.65
CA VAL A 61 -22.23 6.10 5.36
C VAL A 61 -22.33 4.91 4.39
N ASP A 62 -22.96 5.10 3.23
CA ASP A 62 -23.18 4.06 2.24
C ASP A 62 -21.86 3.46 1.73
N ILE A 63 -20.81 4.26 1.52
CA ILE A 63 -19.50 3.75 1.09
C ILE A 63 -18.72 3.08 2.23
N ILE A 64 -18.83 3.59 3.47
CA ILE A 64 -18.27 2.93 4.66
C ILE A 64 -18.92 1.55 4.83
N VAL A 65 -20.24 1.46 4.68
CA VAL A 65 -20.99 0.20 4.71
C VAL A 65 -20.59 -0.70 3.54
N ALA A 66 -20.41 -0.16 2.34
CA ALA A 66 -19.99 -0.94 1.17
C ALA A 66 -18.62 -1.59 1.40
N ILE A 67 -17.65 -0.88 1.96
CA ILE A 67 -16.34 -1.43 2.30
C ILE A 67 -16.48 -2.43 3.47
N GLY A 68 -17.20 -2.06 4.53
CA GLY A 68 -17.44 -2.93 5.69
C GLY A 68 -18.12 -4.26 5.37
N LEU A 69 -18.98 -4.28 4.35
CA LEU A 69 -19.58 -5.50 3.80
C LEU A 69 -18.56 -6.47 3.22
N LEU A 70 -17.44 -5.99 2.66
CA LEU A 70 -16.36 -6.85 2.15
C LEU A 70 -15.70 -7.61 3.30
N TYR A 71 -15.35 -6.90 4.38
CA TYR A 71 -14.75 -7.52 5.57
C TYR A 71 -15.73 -8.44 6.28
N SER A 72 -16.98 -8.01 6.44
CA SER A 72 -18.04 -8.83 7.05
C SER A 72 -18.29 -10.13 6.29
N ALA A 73 -18.00 -10.18 4.98
CA ALA A 73 -18.16 -11.37 4.16
C ALA A 73 -17.04 -12.41 4.34
N GLU A 74 -15.85 -11.98 4.78
CA GLU A 74 -14.71 -12.86 5.06
C GLU A 74 -14.64 -13.30 6.53
N THR A 75 -15.25 -12.54 7.46
CA THR A 75 -15.22 -12.85 8.89
C THR A 75 -16.13 -14.05 9.23
N PRO A 76 -15.58 -15.17 9.73
CA PRO A 76 -16.37 -16.32 10.16
C PRO A 76 -17.30 -15.94 11.33
N GLY A 77 -18.58 -16.31 11.26
CA GLY A 77 -19.54 -16.09 12.35
C GLY A 77 -20.55 -14.97 12.12
N LEU A 78 -20.34 -14.10 11.13
CA LEU A 78 -21.27 -13.00 10.78
C LEU A 78 -22.45 -13.42 9.89
N GLY A 79 -22.66 -14.73 9.68
CA GLY A 79 -23.93 -15.33 9.21
C GLY A 79 -24.45 -14.94 7.81
N HIS A 80 -23.80 -14.01 7.10
CA HIS A 80 -24.27 -13.54 5.80
C HIS A 80 -23.64 -14.30 4.64
N ALA A 81 -24.46 -14.65 3.65
CA ALA A 81 -23.95 -15.25 2.41
C ALA A 81 -23.00 -14.28 1.70
N LYS A 82 -21.71 -14.65 1.60
CA LYS A 82 -20.64 -13.85 0.97
C LYS A 82 -21.07 -13.18 -0.35
N ALA A 83 -21.73 -13.92 -1.24
CA ALA A 83 -22.23 -13.41 -2.52
C ALA A 83 -23.25 -12.26 -2.36
N ALA A 84 -24.13 -12.31 -1.36
CA ALA A 84 -25.11 -11.26 -1.09
C ALA A 84 -24.44 -9.98 -0.58
N CYS A 85 -23.47 -10.10 0.33
CA CYS A 85 -22.69 -8.96 0.84
C CYS A 85 -21.95 -8.25 -0.30
N VAL A 86 -21.24 -8.99 -1.14
CA VAL A 86 -20.52 -8.44 -2.29
C VAL A 86 -21.49 -7.75 -3.27
N LYS A 87 -22.64 -8.36 -3.56
CA LYS A 87 -23.65 -7.74 -4.45
C LYS A 87 -24.21 -6.44 -3.87
N LYS A 88 -24.54 -6.40 -2.58
CA LYS A 88 -25.03 -5.20 -1.89
C LYS A 88 -23.96 -4.10 -1.87
N SER A 89 -22.73 -4.46 -1.53
CA SER A 89 -21.55 -3.58 -1.54
C SER A 89 -21.36 -2.91 -2.91
N GLN A 90 -21.39 -3.68 -4.00
CA GLN A 90 -21.29 -3.15 -5.37
C GLN A 90 -22.46 -2.26 -5.78
N SER A 91 -23.66 -2.52 -5.25
CA SER A 91 -24.84 -1.69 -5.52
C SER A 91 -24.72 -0.33 -4.84
N LEU A 92 -24.30 -0.31 -3.57
CA LEU A 92 -24.08 0.92 -2.81
C LEU A 92 -23.00 1.79 -3.48
N TRP A 93 -21.89 1.18 -3.90
CA TRP A 93 -20.83 1.90 -4.62
C TRP A 93 -21.34 2.52 -5.92
N ARG A 94 -22.10 1.77 -6.74
CA ARG A 94 -22.65 2.29 -8.02
C ARG A 94 -23.58 3.48 -7.79
N GLN A 95 -24.51 3.36 -6.85
CA GLN A 95 -25.44 4.43 -6.50
C GLN A 95 -24.69 5.66 -5.99
N GLY A 96 -23.66 5.45 -5.16
CA GLY A 96 -22.85 6.52 -4.62
C GLY A 96 -22.02 7.25 -5.68
N VAL A 97 -21.40 6.54 -6.63
CA VAL A 97 -20.68 7.15 -7.76
C VAL A 97 -21.62 8.03 -8.59
N ASP A 98 -22.82 7.55 -8.92
CA ASP A 98 -23.77 8.29 -9.74
C ASP A 98 -24.24 9.57 -9.00
N GLU A 99 -24.51 9.48 -7.70
CA GLU A 99 -24.88 10.62 -6.85
C GLU A 99 -23.74 11.63 -6.65
N LEU A 100 -22.51 11.18 -6.44
CA LEU A 100 -21.33 12.04 -6.33
C LEU A 100 -21.11 12.84 -7.62
N ASN A 101 -21.18 12.19 -8.77
CA ASN A 101 -21.05 12.85 -10.06
C ASN A 101 -22.19 13.85 -10.30
N ARG A 102 -23.43 13.50 -9.94
CA ARG A 102 -24.58 14.41 -10.03
C ARG A 102 -24.36 15.67 -9.19
N ARG A 103 -23.90 15.53 -7.95
CA ARG A 103 -23.62 16.66 -7.05
C ARG A 103 -22.46 17.51 -7.54
N ALA A 104 -21.36 16.90 -7.95
CA ALA A 104 -20.20 17.62 -8.48
C ALA A 104 -20.54 18.37 -9.78
N SER A 105 -21.42 17.81 -10.62
CA SER A 105 -21.90 18.49 -11.83
C SER A 105 -22.81 19.68 -11.52
N TYR A 106 -23.54 19.63 -10.40
CA TYR A 106 -24.41 20.72 -9.96
C TYR A 106 -23.64 21.83 -9.26
N ASP A 107 -22.79 21.48 -8.30
CA ASP A 107 -21.90 22.40 -7.60
C ASP A 107 -20.59 21.68 -7.20
N TRP A 108 -19.57 21.81 -8.04
CA TRP A 108 -18.26 21.22 -7.79
C TRP A 108 -17.57 21.80 -6.55
N ARG A 109 -17.99 22.98 -6.05
CA ARG A 109 -17.45 23.59 -4.82
C ARG A 109 -17.82 22.81 -3.57
N GLU A 110 -18.83 21.93 -3.64
CA GLU A 110 -19.13 20.99 -2.55
C GLU A 110 -17.95 20.11 -2.18
N LEU A 111 -16.96 19.93 -3.06
CA LEU A 111 -15.72 19.21 -2.77
C LEU A 111 -14.87 19.86 -1.66
N ARG A 112 -15.11 21.14 -1.33
CA ARG A 112 -14.53 21.77 -0.14
C ARG A 112 -15.03 21.15 1.16
N LYS A 113 -16.22 20.53 1.16
CA LYS A 113 -16.77 19.86 2.33
C LYS A 113 -16.00 18.55 2.54
N THR A 114 -15.41 18.39 3.72
CA THR A 114 -14.53 17.24 4.00
C THR A 114 -15.20 15.89 3.76
N TRP A 115 -16.46 15.72 4.21
CA TRP A 115 -17.22 14.48 3.98
C TRP A 115 -17.38 14.12 2.49
N MET A 116 -17.47 15.13 1.62
CA MET A 116 -17.63 14.94 0.17
C MET A 116 -16.32 14.38 -0.37
N MET A 117 -15.18 15.01 -0.05
CA MET A 117 -13.87 14.51 -0.45
C MET A 117 -13.58 13.12 0.12
N GLN A 118 -13.88 12.87 1.40
CA GLN A 118 -13.74 11.55 2.02
C GLN A 118 -14.58 10.49 1.27
N SER A 119 -15.82 10.84 0.89
CA SER A 119 -16.67 9.96 0.10
C SER A 119 -16.04 9.66 -1.27
N TRP A 120 -15.57 10.67 -1.99
CA TRP A 120 -14.89 10.48 -3.28
C TRP A 120 -13.68 9.55 -3.18
N LEU A 121 -12.82 9.76 -2.18
CA LEU A 121 -11.61 8.97 -1.96
C LEU A 121 -11.95 7.49 -1.68
N LEU A 122 -12.90 7.21 -0.79
CA LEU A 122 -13.32 5.84 -0.51
C LEU A 122 -13.95 5.14 -1.73
N HIS A 123 -14.72 5.87 -2.55
CA HIS A 123 -15.25 5.33 -3.80
C HIS A 123 -14.13 5.04 -4.82
N ILE A 124 -13.10 5.90 -4.89
CA ILE A 124 -11.92 5.68 -5.74
C ILE A 124 -11.18 4.41 -5.30
N VAL A 125 -10.90 4.25 -4.00
CA VAL A 125 -10.27 3.03 -3.46
C VAL A 125 -11.10 1.81 -3.83
N TYR A 126 -12.39 1.84 -3.52
CA TYR A 126 -13.27 0.70 -3.78
C TYR A 126 -13.24 0.29 -5.25
N GLY A 127 -13.47 1.23 -6.17
CA GLY A 127 -13.56 0.90 -7.58
C GLY A 127 -12.22 0.47 -8.20
N ALA A 128 -11.09 0.96 -7.68
CA ALA A 128 -9.75 0.62 -8.19
C ALA A 128 -9.38 -0.86 -7.98
N PHE A 129 -9.86 -1.47 -6.88
CA PHE A 129 -9.40 -2.78 -6.42
C PHE A 129 -10.44 -3.91 -6.52
N MET A 130 -11.59 -3.66 -7.17
CA MET A 130 -12.68 -4.64 -7.34
C MET A 130 -12.68 -5.38 -8.71
N ASP A 131 -11.54 -5.41 -9.40
CA ASP A 131 -11.31 -6.08 -10.71
C ASP A 131 -12.48 -5.98 -11.71
N ASN A 132 -12.86 -4.75 -12.06
CA ASN A 132 -13.88 -4.51 -13.07
C ASN A 132 -13.44 -3.35 -13.97
N ALA A 133 -13.34 -3.61 -15.28
CA ALA A 133 -12.91 -2.60 -16.26
C ALA A 133 -13.80 -1.35 -16.27
N SER A 134 -15.11 -1.52 -16.10
CA SER A 134 -16.04 -0.39 -16.01
C SER A 134 -15.85 0.44 -14.74
N HIS A 135 -15.51 -0.20 -13.62
CA HIS A 135 -15.19 0.50 -12.37
C HIS A 135 -13.88 1.28 -12.52
N ALA A 136 -12.84 0.66 -13.08
CA ALA A 136 -11.55 1.30 -13.29
C ALA A 136 -11.65 2.57 -14.17
N GLU A 137 -12.42 2.54 -15.26
CA GLU A 137 -12.66 3.73 -16.08
C GLU A 137 -13.38 4.84 -15.30
N ARG A 138 -14.44 4.50 -14.55
CA ARG A 138 -15.16 5.47 -13.72
C ARG A 138 -14.25 6.10 -12.67
N VAL A 139 -13.46 5.29 -11.97
CA VAL A 139 -12.52 5.74 -10.93
C VAL A 139 -11.45 6.66 -11.50
N ARG A 140 -10.90 6.35 -12.69
CA ARG A 140 -9.93 7.23 -13.35
C ARG A 140 -10.49 8.60 -13.67
N LYS A 141 -11.72 8.65 -14.18
CA LYS A 141 -12.42 9.92 -14.41
C LYS A 141 -12.65 10.65 -13.09
N MET A 142 -13.12 9.93 -12.07
CA MET A 142 -13.37 10.50 -10.76
C MET A 142 -12.10 11.11 -10.14
N LEU A 143 -10.99 10.38 -10.15
CA LEU A 143 -9.72 10.85 -9.61
C LEU A 143 -9.23 12.09 -10.35
N ARG A 144 -9.30 12.12 -11.69
CA ARG A 144 -8.97 13.33 -12.47
C ARG A 144 -9.84 14.52 -12.08
N SER A 145 -11.16 14.34 -12.04
CA SER A 145 -12.09 15.41 -11.65
C SER A 145 -11.85 15.91 -10.22
N LEU A 146 -11.50 15.02 -9.29
CA LEU A 146 -11.16 15.39 -7.92
C LEU A 146 -9.86 16.19 -7.86
N VAL A 147 -8.83 15.76 -8.58
CA VAL A 147 -7.54 16.47 -8.67
C VAL A 147 -7.73 17.88 -9.22
N ASP A 148 -8.46 18.01 -10.33
CA ASP A 148 -8.74 19.31 -10.97
C ASP A 148 -9.50 20.24 -10.01
N ALA A 149 -10.54 19.73 -9.35
CA ALA A 149 -11.30 20.52 -8.37
C ALA A 149 -10.48 20.91 -7.14
N VAL A 150 -9.63 20.02 -6.61
CA VAL A 150 -8.75 20.29 -5.47
C VAL A 150 -7.74 21.40 -5.81
N ARG A 151 -7.22 21.42 -7.04
CA ARG A 151 -6.37 22.51 -7.54
C ARG A 151 -7.14 23.82 -7.68
N ASP A 152 -8.30 23.79 -8.32
CA ASP A 152 -9.13 24.98 -8.58
C ASP A 152 -9.65 25.62 -7.29
N LEU A 153 -9.97 24.81 -6.27
CA LEU A 153 -10.37 25.29 -4.94
C LEU A 153 -9.17 25.71 -4.07
N GLY A 154 -7.94 25.47 -4.51
CA GLY A 154 -6.72 25.77 -3.76
C GLY A 154 -6.47 24.87 -2.54
N LEU A 155 -7.09 23.69 -2.48
CA LEU A 155 -7.08 22.82 -1.29
C LEU A 155 -5.73 22.13 -1.04
N LEU A 156 -4.80 22.15 -2.00
CA LEU A 156 -3.42 21.65 -1.81
C LEU A 156 -2.56 22.56 -0.92
N LYS A 157 -3.01 23.78 -0.64
CA LYS A 157 -2.29 24.75 0.19
C LYS A 157 -3.02 24.90 1.51
N GLN A 158 -2.41 24.47 2.61
CA GLN A 158 -3.02 24.53 3.94
C GLN A 158 -3.56 25.94 4.25
N VAL A 159 -2.75 26.98 4.02
CA VAL A 159 -3.11 28.40 4.24
C VAL A 159 -4.38 28.85 3.51
N VAL A 160 -4.69 28.25 2.36
CA VAL A 160 -5.90 28.56 1.56
C VAL A 160 -7.09 27.71 2.00
N ALA A 161 -6.81 26.47 2.39
CA ALA A 161 -7.80 25.46 2.71
C ALA A 161 -8.35 25.60 4.14
N THR A 162 -7.52 26.07 5.08
CA THR A 162 -7.90 26.34 6.47
C THR A 162 -8.17 27.84 6.65
N SER A 163 -8.93 28.18 7.69
CA SER A 163 -9.15 29.59 8.04
C SER A 163 -7.79 30.26 8.33
N ALA A 164 -7.63 31.53 7.96
CA ALA A 164 -6.41 32.34 8.19
C ALA A 164 -6.02 32.48 9.67
N ASN A 165 -6.86 31.98 10.58
CA ASN A 165 -6.65 31.90 12.02
C ASN A 165 -6.34 30.46 12.46
N SER A 166 -5.54 29.67 11.72
CA SER A 166 -5.02 28.42 12.27
C SER A 166 -4.29 28.80 13.57
N PRO A 167 -4.82 28.42 14.74
CA PRO A 167 -4.30 28.96 15.98
C PRO A 167 -2.84 28.52 16.07
N VAL A 168 -1.94 29.46 16.37
CA VAL A 168 -0.87 29.10 17.29
C VAL A 168 -1.62 28.64 18.53
N TRP A 169 -1.83 27.32 18.63
CA TRP A 169 -2.67 26.70 19.64
C TRP A 169 -2.26 27.28 20.99
N PRO A 170 -3.08 28.17 21.58
CA PRO A 170 -2.67 28.87 22.78
C PRO A 170 -2.37 27.84 23.86
N GLN A 171 -1.27 28.02 24.58
CA GLN A 171 -1.13 27.30 25.85
C GLN A 171 -2.29 27.78 26.71
N MET A 172 -3.21 26.87 27.08
CA MET A 172 -4.34 27.22 27.94
C MET A 172 -3.80 27.97 29.16
N GLU A 173 -4.30 29.18 29.38
CA GLU A 173 -3.86 30.01 30.48
C GLU A 173 -4.29 29.34 31.79
N ALA A 174 -3.31 29.04 32.65
CA ALA A 174 -3.49 28.32 33.91
C ALA A 174 -4.42 29.03 34.91
N GLU A 175 -4.82 30.27 34.63
CA GLU A 175 -5.66 31.13 35.48
C GLU A 175 -7.16 31.06 35.15
N SER A 176 -7.55 30.28 34.14
CA SER A 176 -8.95 30.11 33.73
C SER A 176 -9.71 29.08 34.59
N SER A 177 -11.03 29.25 34.73
CA SER A 177 -11.89 28.29 35.46
C SER A 177 -11.95 26.93 34.73
N GLU A 178 -12.03 25.81 35.46
CA GLU A 178 -12.16 24.44 34.90
C GLU A 178 -13.26 24.32 33.82
N ALA A 179 -14.39 25.00 33.98
CA ALA A 179 -15.47 24.98 33.00
C ALA A 179 -15.13 25.76 31.71
N ALA A 180 -14.39 26.87 31.84
CA ALA A 180 -13.91 27.63 30.68
C ALA A 180 -12.85 26.84 29.91
N GLN A 181 -11.98 26.14 30.64
CA GLN A 181 -10.95 25.25 30.10
C GLN A 181 -11.54 24.10 29.29
N ALA A 182 -12.60 23.44 29.79
CA ALA A 182 -13.24 22.35 29.08
C ALA A 182 -13.90 22.80 27.76
N VAL A 183 -14.55 23.98 27.75
CA VAL A 183 -15.15 24.56 26.54
C VAL A 183 -14.07 24.92 25.52
N GLU A 184 -12.99 25.56 25.94
CA GLU A 184 -11.86 25.91 25.07
C GLU A 184 -11.22 24.63 24.48
N ALA A 185 -10.97 23.61 25.31
CA ALA A 185 -10.42 22.34 24.85
C ALA A 185 -11.33 21.66 23.80
N TYR A 186 -12.65 21.68 24.00
CA TYR A 186 -13.60 21.14 23.03
C TYR A 186 -13.59 21.90 21.71
N GLU A 187 -13.60 23.23 21.73
CA GLU A 187 -13.53 24.05 20.51
C GLU A 187 -12.22 23.80 19.73
N GLN A 188 -11.08 23.76 20.44
CA GLN A 188 -9.79 23.45 19.84
C GLN A 188 -9.76 22.03 19.24
N TRP A 189 -10.33 21.05 19.94
CA TRP A 189 -10.43 19.68 19.44
C TRP A 189 -11.29 19.58 18.17
N GLN A 190 -12.40 20.31 18.09
CA GLN A 190 -13.24 20.35 16.87
C GLN A 190 -12.52 21.01 15.68
N ILE A 191 -11.78 22.10 15.92
CA ILE A 191 -10.93 22.73 14.89
C ILE A 191 -9.86 21.73 14.41
N TYR A 192 -9.19 21.06 15.36
CA TYR A 192 -8.20 20.03 15.05
C TYR A 192 -8.79 18.92 14.19
N ILE A 193 -9.94 18.35 14.57
CA ILE A 193 -10.59 17.30 13.78
C ILE A 193 -10.91 17.80 12.37
N SER A 194 -11.44 19.02 12.23
CA SER A 194 -11.76 19.59 10.92
C SER A 194 -10.53 19.74 10.02
N GLU A 195 -9.44 20.33 10.54
CA GLU A 195 -8.20 20.55 9.80
C GLU A 195 -7.49 19.22 9.48
N GLU A 196 -7.39 18.32 10.45
CA GLU A 196 -6.71 17.04 10.29
C GLU A 196 -7.51 16.10 9.37
N SER A 197 -8.85 16.11 9.41
CA SER A 197 -9.69 15.37 8.46
C SER A 197 -9.40 15.79 7.01
N LEU A 198 -9.28 17.09 6.77
CA LEU A 198 -8.98 17.66 5.47
C LEU A 198 -7.55 17.32 5.04
N LYS A 199 -6.57 17.46 5.95
CA LYS A 199 -5.18 17.06 5.74
C LYS A 199 -5.06 15.58 5.35
N LEU A 200 -5.65 14.67 6.13
CA LEU A 200 -5.63 13.23 5.86
C LEU A 200 -6.29 12.89 4.53
N SER A 201 -7.34 13.63 4.14
CA SER A 201 -7.96 13.47 2.83
C SER A 201 -7.05 13.91 1.68
N ILE A 202 -6.30 15.01 1.84
CA ILE A 202 -5.31 15.45 0.83
C ILE A 202 -4.14 14.45 0.73
N TYR A 203 -3.61 13.97 1.86
CA TYR A 203 -2.57 12.94 1.84
C TYR A 203 -3.07 11.61 1.27
N THR A 204 -4.33 11.24 1.54
CA THR A 204 -4.97 10.09 0.91
C THR A 204 -5.09 10.28 -0.59
N LEU A 205 -5.44 11.47 -1.08
CA LEU A 205 -5.46 11.78 -2.51
C LEU A 205 -4.07 11.58 -3.14
N LEU A 206 -3.00 12.09 -2.52
CA LEU A 206 -1.63 11.88 -2.98
C LEU A 206 -1.23 10.40 -2.98
N LEU A 207 -1.58 9.69 -1.90
CA LEU A 207 -1.33 8.26 -1.77
C LEU A 207 -2.02 7.49 -2.90
N LEU A 208 -3.29 7.78 -3.18
CA LEU A 208 -4.06 7.10 -4.23
C LEU A 208 -3.58 7.46 -5.62
N ASP A 209 -3.28 8.73 -5.89
CA ASP A 209 -2.73 9.19 -7.16
C ASP A 209 -1.40 8.50 -7.49
N HIS A 210 -0.59 8.19 -6.47
CA HIS A 210 0.58 7.33 -6.62
C HIS A 210 0.21 5.85 -6.72
N HIS A 211 -0.39 5.24 -5.71
CA HIS A 211 -0.53 3.77 -5.60
C HIS A 211 -1.53 3.13 -6.56
N VAL A 212 -2.63 3.82 -6.90
CA VAL A 212 -3.63 3.29 -7.86
C VAL A 212 -3.03 3.21 -9.28
N PHE A 213 -2.03 4.05 -9.57
CA PHE A 213 -1.47 4.22 -10.91
C PHE A 213 -0.03 3.77 -11.06
N SER A 214 0.74 3.70 -9.98
CA SER A 214 2.14 3.33 -10.02
C SER A 214 2.32 1.89 -10.50
N CYS A 215 1.41 0.98 -10.12
CA CYS A 215 1.40 -0.39 -10.63
C CYS A 215 1.19 -0.42 -12.16
N ALA A 216 0.40 0.50 -12.71
CA ALA A 216 0.05 0.55 -14.12
C ALA A 216 1.01 1.40 -14.98
N ASN A 217 2.13 1.84 -14.40
CA ASN A 217 3.07 2.79 -15.01
C ASN A 217 2.39 4.08 -15.52
N ILE A 218 1.30 4.49 -14.88
CA ILE A 218 0.67 5.79 -15.13
C ILE A 218 1.36 6.81 -14.23
N ARG A 219 1.68 7.99 -14.78
CA ARG A 219 2.28 9.08 -14.00
C ARG A 219 1.24 9.66 -13.04
N PRO A 220 1.60 9.92 -11.76
CA PRO A 220 0.75 10.68 -10.84
C PRO A 220 0.33 12.02 -11.45
N LEU A 221 -0.91 12.42 -11.18
CA LEU A 221 -1.48 13.68 -11.64
C LEU A 221 -1.01 14.87 -10.80
N ILE A 222 -0.70 14.66 -9.52
CA ILE A 222 -0.27 15.69 -8.57
C ILE A 222 1.23 15.56 -8.30
N SER A 223 1.97 16.66 -8.44
CA SER A 223 3.34 16.72 -7.95
C SER A 223 3.36 16.95 -6.44
N THR A 224 4.25 16.26 -5.72
CA THR A 224 4.35 16.39 -4.26
C THR A 224 4.84 17.77 -3.80
N VAL A 225 5.45 18.56 -4.70
CA VAL A 225 5.79 19.97 -4.43
C VAL A 225 4.59 20.91 -4.47
N GLU A 226 3.46 20.49 -5.07
CA GLU A 226 2.22 21.26 -5.07
C GLU A 226 1.50 21.20 -3.72
N CYS A 227 1.76 20.15 -2.93
CA CYS A 227 1.16 19.95 -1.63
C CYS A 227 1.94 20.68 -0.53
N LEU A 228 1.32 21.72 0.03
CA LEU A 228 1.86 22.54 1.11
C LEU A 228 1.04 22.31 2.39
N TRP A 229 0.93 21.04 2.78
CA TRP A 229 0.36 20.60 4.05
C TRP A 229 1.44 20.04 4.95
N GLU A 230 1.39 20.37 6.23
CA GLU A 230 2.21 19.70 7.25
C GLU A 230 1.91 18.20 7.26
N LEU A 231 2.90 17.39 7.64
CA LEU A 231 2.70 15.94 7.72
C LEU A 231 1.57 15.56 8.69
N PRO A 232 0.88 14.43 8.43
CA PRO A 232 -0.11 13.89 9.35
C PRO A 232 0.45 13.72 10.75
N LEU A 233 -0.36 14.04 11.76
CA LEU A 233 0.05 13.93 13.15
C LEU A 233 -0.04 12.47 13.64
N ALA A 234 0.35 12.25 14.90
CA ALA A 234 0.37 10.93 15.51
C ALA A 234 -1.04 10.33 15.61
N GLU A 235 -1.17 9.01 15.39
CA GLU A 235 -2.48 8.34 15.45
C GLU A 235 -3.14 8.49 16.83
N SER A 236 -2.35 8.59 17.90
CA SER A 236 -2.88 8.75 19.25
C SER A 236 -3.65 10.05 19.47
N LEU A 237 -3.35 11.11 18.72
CA LEU A 237 -4.10 12.37 18.75
C LEU A 237 -5.38 12.26 17.93
N TRP A 238 -5.30 11.56 16.80
CA TRP A 238 -6.43 11.35 15.91
C TRP A 238 -7.48 10.38 16.47
N GLU A 239 -7.06 9.33 17.18
CA GLU A 239 -7.97 8.39 17.86
C GLU A 239 -8.33 8.85 19.28
N ALA A 240 -8.33 10.17 19.54
CA ALA A 240 -8.84 10.69 20.80
C ALA A 240 -10.36 10.56 20.86
N GLU A 241 -10.88 10.00 21.95
CA GLU A 241 -12.32 9.81 22.16
C GLU A 241 -13.00 11.09 22.67
N THR A 242 -12.26 11.90 23.42
CA THR A 242 -12.75 13.15 24.01
C THR A 242 -11.74 14.27 23.87
N ALA A 243 -12.21 15.51 24.05
CA ALA A 243 -11.37 16.70 24.01
C ALA A 243 -10.29 16.70 25.10
N GLU A 244 -10.59 16.17 26.28
CA GLU A 244 -9.68 16.07 27.42
C GLU A 244 -8.55 15.08 27.13
N ALA A 245 -8.90 13.90 26.59
CA ALA A 245 -7.92 12.88 26.19
C ALA A 245 -7.00 13.39 25.07
N TRP A 246 -7.55 14.14 24.11
CA TRP A 246 -6.77 14.81 23.08
C TRP A 246 -5.80 15.83 23.67
N TYR A 247 -6.28 16.70 24.56
CA TYR A 247 -5.47 17.73 25.19
C TYR A 247 -4.32 17.14 26.03
N GLU A 248 -4.60 16.11 26.84
CA GLU A 248 -3.59 15.44 27.65
C GLU A 248 -2.49 14.81 26.78
N ARG A 249 -2.87 14.05 25.74
CA ARG A 249 -1.93 13.42 24.80
C ARG A 249 -1.10 14.46 24.07
N ARG A 250 -1.70 15.61 23.73
CA ARG A 250 -0.99 16.73 23.11
C ARG A 250 0.04 17.34 24.05
N CYS A 251 -0.32 17.62 25.31
CA CYS A 251 0.63 18.14 26.30
C CYS A 251 1.81 17.18 26.50
N GLN A 252 1.55 15.87 26.56
CA GLN A 252 2.59 14.84 26.63
C GLN A 252 3.47 14.83 25.36
N HIS A 253 2.87 15.03 24.18
CA HIS A 253 3.59 15.12 22.92
C HIS A 253 4.54 16.34 22.91
N ASP A 254 4.06 17.50 23.33
CA ASP A 254 4.86 18.74 23.39
C ASP A 254 5.98 18.62 24.45
N TYR A 255 5.69 18.02 25.61
CA TYR A 255 6.68 17.82 26.69
C TYR A 255 7.82 16.87 26.28
N ASN A 256 7.49 15.72 25.68
CA ASN A 256 8.47 14.73 25.25
C ASN A 256 9.42 15.25 24.14
N MET A 257 9.00 16.26 23.39
CA MET A 257 9.85 16.91 22.39
C MET A 257 10.80 17.95 23.01
N ILE A 258 10.43 18.56 24.14
CA ILE A 258 11.24 19.54 24.86
C ILE A 258 12.30 18.84 25.73
N SER A 259 11.99 17.69 26.32
CA SER A 259 12.90 16.98 27.24
C SER A 259 14.06 16.24 26.55
N GLY A 260 14.08 16.16 25.21
CA GLY A 260 15.09 15.43 24.44
C GLY A 260 16.36 16.21 24.08
N SER A 261 16.41 17.54 24.26
CA SER A 261 17.61 18.35 24.01
C SER A 261 17.50 19.76 24.63
N PRO A 262 18.45 20.21 25.47
CA PRO A 262 18.42 21.54 26.09
C PRO A 262 18.66 22.72 25.13
N ARG A 263 18.69 22.48 23.81
CA ARG A 263 18.84 23.51 22.77
C ARG A 263 17.69 23.60 21.76
N ALA A 264 16.65 22.77 21.87
CA ALA A 264 15.51 22.82 20.95
C ALA A 264 14.48 23.86 21.43
N THR A 265 14.62 25.09 20.94
CA THR A 265 13.52 26.07 20.96
C THR A 265 12.34 25.53 20.13
N THR A 266 11.30 25.00 20.78
CA THR A 266 9.90 24.88 20.28
C THR A 266 9.66 24.47 18.81
N SER A 267 10.55 23.73 18.15
CA SER A 267 10.39 23.36 16.74
C SER A 267 9.86 21.93 16.63
N SER A 268 8.54 21.77 16.76
CA SER A 268 7.86 20.68 16.06
C SER A 268 8.29 20.73 14.59
N PHE A 269 8.64 19.60 13.98
CA PHE A 269 8.93 19.57 12.54
C PHE A 269 7.65 19.96 11.78
N LYS A 270 7.52 21.23 11.41
CA LYS A 270 6.43 21.78 10.59
C LYS A 270 6.78 21.75 9.11
N GLY A 271 7.40 20.66 8.67
CA GLY A 271 7.80 20.51 7.28
C GLY A 271 6.70 19.86 6.45
N PHE A 272 6.60 20.30 5.20
CA PHE A 272 5.78 19.64 4.19
C PHE A 272 6.42 18.33 3.74
N LEU A 273 5.69 17.50 3.01
CA LEU A 273 6.19 16.22 2.49
C LEU A 273 7.50 16.36 1.69
N SER A 274 7.62 17.42 0.89
CA SER A 274 8.82 17.74 0.10
C SER A 274 10.02 18.08 1.00
N THR A 275 9.82 18.92 2.02
CA THR A 275 10.85 19.28 3.00
C THR A 275 11.30 18.10 3.84
N ALA A 276 10.36 17.24 4.27
CA ALA A 276 10.69 16.01 4.99
C ALA A 276 11.55 15.08 4.15
N THR A 277 11.18 14.91 2.88
CA THR A 277 11.96 14.10 1.94
C THR A 277 13.35 14.68 1.72
N GLN A 278 13.48 16.01 1.56
CA GLN A 278 14.78 16.67 1.45
C GLN A 278 15.64 16.51 2.70
N SER A 279 15.04 16.63 3.89
CA SER A 279 15.74 16.43 5.17
C SER A 279 16.26 15.00 5.32
N LEU A 280 15.48 14.00 4.89
CA LEU A 280 15.90 12.59 4.90
C LEU A 280 17.04 12.30 3.91
N LEU A 281 17.02 12.94 2.75
CA LEU A 281 18.07 12.80 1.72
C LEU A 281 19.33 13.64 2.04
N SER A 282 19.29 14.46 3.08
CA SER A 282 20.45 15.23 3.53
C SER A 282 21.43 14.36 4.31
N GLU A 283 22.70 14.76 4.37
CA GLU A 283 23.74 14.02 5.10
C GLU A 283 23.51 13.99 6.62
N THR A 284 22.82 15.00 7.15
CA THR A 284 22.41 15.09 8.56
C THR A 284 20.91 14.90 8.67
N GLN A 285 20.48 13.76 9.21
CA GLN A 285 19.07 13.47 9.38
C GLN A 285 18.53 14.14 10.64
N ASP A 286 17.35 14.76 10.52
CA ASP A 286 16.69 15.44 11.62
C ASP A 286 16.03 14.43 12.58
N ALA A 287 16.51 14.39 13.82
CA ALA A 287 15.96 13.53 14.87
C ALA A 287 14.49 13.84 15.18
N SER A 288 14.07 15.10 15.03
CA SER A 288 12.67 15.53 15.23
C SER A 288 11.76 14.90 14.17
N LEU A 289 12.18 14.93 12.90
CA LEU A 289 11.46 14.30 11.81
C LEU A 289 11.33 12.78 12.02
N LEU A 290 12.42 12.10 12.38
CA LEU A 290 12.39 10.65 12.64
C LEU A 290 11.47 10.30 13.82
N ALA A 291 11.49 11.09 14.89
CA ALA A 291 10.63 10.90 16.04
C ALA A 291 9.15 11.16 15.73
N MET A 292 8.85 12.06 14.78
CA MET A 292 7.49 12.28 14.27
C MET A 292 7.05 11.09 13.40
N LEU A 293 7.87 10.65 12.45
CA LEU A 293 7.55 9.50 11.60
C LEU A 293 7.36 8.21 12.40
N ALA A 294 8.12 8.03 13.49
CA ALA A 294 7.97 6.91 14.43
C ALA A 294 6.64 6.93 15.22
N ARG A 295 5.93 8.07 15.23
CA ARG A 295 4.63 8.24 15.92
C ARG A 295 3.44 8.32 14.96
N SER A 296 3.69 8.37 13.65
CA SER A 296 2.65 8.41 12.62
C SER A 296 3.04 7.47 11.48
N SER A 297 2.49 6.27 11.53
CA SER A 297 2.60 5.26 10.48
C SER A 297 2.01 5.76 9.16
N PHE A 298 0.94 6.56 9.18
CA PHE A 298 0.39 7.16 7.97
C PHE A 298 1.36 8.18 7.34
N ALA A 299 1.99 9.04 8.14
CA ALA A 299 3.04 9.94 7.64
C ALA A 299 4.25 9.17 7.09
N MET A 300 4.67 8.08 7.75
CA MET A 300 5.70 7.17 7.27
C MET A 300 5.35 6.59 5.89
N MET A 301 4.12 6.09 5.70
CA MET A 301 3.65 5.59 4.40
C MET A 301 3.68 6.69 3.33
N CYS A 302 3.26 7.92 3.64
CA CYS A 302 3.31 9.04 2.70
C CYS A 302 4.75 9.38 2.26
N VAL A 303 5.70 9.38 3.20
CA VAL A 303 7.13 9.61 2.90
C VAL A 303 7.70 8.49 2.04
N LEU A 304 7.46 7.23 2.39
CA LEU A 304 7.91 6.07 1.58
C LEU A 304 7.33 6.10 0.17
N SER A 305 6.04 6.46 0.05
CA SER A 305 5.36 6.59 -1.24
C SER A 305 5.95 7.72 -2.09
N ASN A 306 6.31 8.84 -1.48
CA ASN A 306 6.97 9.94 -2.19
C ASN A 306 8.39 9.57 -2.66
N LEU A 307 9.14 8.83 -1.84
CA LEU A 307 10.45 8.31 -2.26
C LEU A 307 10.32 7.32 -3.42
N ASP A 308 9.30 6.45 -3.42
CA ASP A 308 9.01 5.55 -4.55
C ASP A 308 8.62 6.32 -5.82
N ALA A 309 7.79 7.36 -5.70
CA ALA A 309 7.47 8.25 -6.82
C ALA A 309 8.74 8.91 -7.39
N LEU A 310 9.63 9.39 -6.52
CA LEU A 310 10.90 10.01 -6.90
C LEU A 310 11.81 9.02 -7.64
N VAL A 311 11.99 7.80 -7.13
CA VAL A 311 12.80 6.76 -7.77
C VAL A 311 12.24 6.39 -9.14
N LYS A 312 10.91 6.24 -9.26
CA LYS A 312 10.26 5.96 -10.54
C LYS A 312 10.44 7.09 -11.54
N ASP A 313 10.33 8.34 -11.11
CA ASP A 313 10.53 9.49 -12.01
C ASP A 313 11.98 9.60 -12.48
N PHE A 314 12.97 9.36 -11.61
CA PHE A 314 14.36 9.26 -12.04
C PHE A 314 14.59 8.12 -13.02
N THR A 315 13.99 6.96 -12.77
CA THR A 315 14.04 5.80 -13.67
C THR A 315 13.48 6.13 -15.04
N ARG A 316 12.33 6.82 -15.11
CA ARG A 316 11.74 7.28 -16.37
C ARG A 316 12.67 8.21 -17.12
N CYS A 317 13.21 9.22 -16.44
CA CYS A 317 14.14 10.16 -17.04
C CYS A 317 15.37 9.45 -17.60
N TYR A 318 15.93 8.50 -16.85
CA TYR A 318 17.09 7.72 -17.27
C TYR A 318 16.82 6.93 -18.56
N TYR A 319 15.74 6.14 -18.60
CA TYR A 319 15.41 5.31 -19.77
C TYR A 319 14.81 6.10 -20.96
N GLN A 320 14.47 7.37 -20.78
CA GLN A 320 14.05 8.27 -21.87
C GLN A 320 15.21 9.03 -22.50
N LEU A 321 16.37 9.10 -21.85
CA LEU A 321 17.57 9.75 -22.38
C LEU A 321 18.42 8.75 -23.19
N PRO A 322 19.20 9.22 -24.19
CA PRO A 322 20.17 8.37 -24.89
C PRO A 322 21.18 7.81 -23.87
N PRO A 323 21.55 6.52 -23.96
CA PRO A 323 22.51 5.93 -23.02
C PRO A 323 23.84 6.68 -23.09
N SER A 324 24.32 7.14 -21.92
CA SER A 324 25.66 7.72 -21.82
C SER A 324 26.70 6.61 -21.95
N PRO A 325 27.65 6.68 -22.90
CA PRO A 325 28.68 5.65 -23.06
C PRO A 325 29.67 5.55 -21.88
N ALA A 326 29.58 6.49 -20.92
CA ALA A 326 30.44 6.53 -19.73
C ALA A 326 29.79 5.93 -18.47
N ASP A 327 28.56 5.42 -18.56
CA ASP A 327 27.88 4.85 -17.40
C ASP A 327 28.34 3.39 -17.18
N PRO A 328 29.00 3.07 -16.04
CA PRO A 328 29.61 1.75 -15.84
C PRO A 328 28.59 0.62 -15.66
N SER A 329 27.29 0.92 -15.44
CA SER A 329 26.24 -0.10 -15.30
C SER A 329 24.87 0.43 -15.71
N ALA A 330 24.13 -0.36 -16.49
CA ALA A 330 22.75 -0.07 -16.88
C ALA A 330 21.74 -0.11 -15.72
N PHE A 331 22.19 -0.45 -14.51
CA PHE A 331 21.41 -0.49 -13.28
C PHE A 331 21.60 0.75 -12.40
N HIS A 332 22.53 1.66 -12.75
CA HIS A 332 22.69 2.93 -12.04
C HIS A 332 21.76 4.00 -12.62
N ILE A 333 20.47 3.90 -12.24
CA ILE A 333 19.44 4.89 -12.59
C ILE A 333 19.77 6.29 -12.06
N LEU A 334 20.54 6.33 -10.96
CA LEU A 334 20.90 7.51 -10.19
C LEU A 334 22.42 7.65 -10.14
N THR A 335 22.90 8.89 -10.00
CA THR A 335 24.31 9.11 -9.68
C THR A 335 24.68 8.41 -8.38
N GLN A 336 25.95 7.99 -8.23
CA GLN A 336 26.41 7.33 -7.00
C GLN A 336 26.10 8.13 -5.73
N SER A 337 26.16 9.47 -5.81
CA SER A 337 25.78 10.37 -4.71
C SER A 337 24.29 10.28 -4.38
N GLN A 338 23.41 10.35 -5.38
CA GLN A 338 21.95 10.22 -5.19
C GLN A 338 21.57 8.84 -4.66
N THR A 339 22.12 7.76 -5.21
CA THR A 339 21.90 6.39 -4.71
C THR A 339 22.31 6.30 -3.24
N ARG A 340 23.48 6.86 -2.87
CA ARG A 340 23.95 6.88 -1.49
C ARG A 340 22.99 7.64 -0.56
N GLN A 341 22.47 8.79 -0.99
CA GLN A 341 21.50 9.58 -0.22
C GLN A 341 20.20 8.81 0.01
N ILE A 342 19.62 8.20 -1.04
CA ILE A 342 18.38 7.43 -0.91
C ILE A 342 18.60 6.17 -0.06
N CYS A 343 19.69 5.43 -0.27
CA CYS A 343 20.00 4.25 0.55
C CYS A 343 20.24 4.61 2.03
N SER A 344 20.88 5.74 2.31
CA SER A 344 21.06 6.25 3.68
C SER A 344 19.73 6.59 4.33
N ALA A 345 18.85 7.32 3.62
CA ALA A 345 17.50 7.62 4.08
C ALA A 345 16.71 6.33 4.36
N LEU A 346 16.71 5.38 3.41
CA LEU A 346 16.01 4.10 3.53
C LEU A 346 16.52 3.25 4.68
N SER A 347 17.82 3.28 4.96
CA SER A 347 18.40 2.52 6.07
C SER A 347 17.84 3.00 7.41
N VAL A 348 17.70 4.31 7.57
CA VAL A 348 17.16 4.88 8.81
C VAL A 348 15.65 4.72 8.92
N LEU A 349 14.90 4.93 7.82
CA LEU A 349 13.47 4.61 7.81
C LEU A 349 13.22 3.12 8.12
N SER A 350 14.02 2.24 7.53
CA SER A 350 13.93 0.80 7.79
C SER A 350 14.22 0.45 9.25
N ALA A 351 15.15 1.14 9.91
CA ALA A 351 15.44 0.93 11.33
C ALA A 351 14.23 1.31 12.20
N VAL A 352 13.61 2.48 11.94
CA VAL A 352 12.39 2.92 12.62
C VAL A 352 11.25 1.93 12.41
N VAL A 353 11.04 1.50 11.16
CA VAL A 353 9.98 0.53 10.84
C VAL A 353 10.24 -0.81 11.54
N LYS A 354 11.47 -1.34 11.54
CA LYS A 354 11.79 -2.61 12.23
C LYS A 354 11.55 -2.52 13.74
N GLU A 355 11.93 -1.40 14.37
CA GLU A 355 11.64 -1.15 15.79
C GLU A 355 10.14 -1.15 16.08
N LYS A 356 9.35 -0.49 15.21
CA LYS A 356 7.90 -0.39 15.39
C LYS A 356 7.17 -1.69 15.13
N VAL A 357 7.57 -2.46 14.11
CA VAL A 357 7.06 -3.82 13.89
C VAL A 357 7.33 -4.70 15.12
N GLY A 358 8.52 -4.61 15.71
CA GLY A 358 8.87 -5.39 16.90
C GLY A 358 8.20 -4.95 18.21
N SER A 359 7.75 -3.70 18.30
CA SER A 359 7.09 -3.15 19.51
C SER A 359 5.56 -3.09 19.42
N ALA A 360 4.98 -3.29 18.23
CA ALA A 360 3.55 -3.25 18.03
C ALA A 360 2.84 -4.41 18.77
N THR A 361 1.97 -4.06 19.72
CA THR A 361 1.22 -5.04 20.53
C THR A 361 -0.19 -5.27 20.00
N LEU A 362 -0.81 -4.25 19.40
CA LEU A 362 -2.14 -4.32 18.81
C LEU A 362 -2.06 -4.84 17.38
N GLU A 363 -3.00 -5.72 16.99
CA GLU A 363 -3.07 -6.28 15.62
C GLU A 363 -3.19 -5.18 14.55
N ALA A 364 -3.92 -4.11 14.86
CA ALA A 364 -4.08 -2.95 13.98
C ALA A 364 -2.71 -2.30 13.69
N ASP A 365 -1.95 -1.97 14.74
CA ASP A 365 -0.62 -1.36 14.62
C ASP A 365 0.36 -2.30 13.89
N GLN A 366 0.33 -3.60 14.21
CA GLN A 366 1.16 -4.60 13.54
C GLN A 366 0.91 -4.61 12.04
N SER A 367 -0.37 -4.57 11.61
CA SER A 367 -0.72 -4.59 10.18
C SER A 367 -0.23 -3.35 9.42
N VAL A 368 -0.32 -2.17 10.04
CA VAL A 368 0.09 -0.91 9.37
C VAL A 368 1.62 -0.77 9.35
N TRP A 369 2.32 -1.16 10.41
CA TRP A 369 3.79 -1.17 10.40
C TRP A 369 4.36 -2.25 9.49
N HIS A 370 3.69 -3.39 9.36
CA HIS A 370 4.00 -4.38 8.33
C HIS A 370 3.85 -3.79 6.92
N ALA A 371 2.77 -3.03 6.66
CA ALA A 371 2.60 -2.33 5.38
C ALA A 371 3.76 -1.36 5.08
N CYS A 372 4.22 -0.57 6.07
CA CYS A 372 5.42 0.27 5.92
C CYS A 372 6.68 -0.56 5.60
N GLN A 373 6.81 -1.75 6.17
CA GLN A 373 7.93 -2.66 5.91
C GLN A 373 7.93 -3.15 4.46
N ILE A 374 6.75 -3.58 3.96
CA ILE A 374 6.54 -3.97 2.56
C ILE A 374 6.91 -2.85 1.60
N LEU A 375 6.47 -1.61 1.86
CA LEU A 375 6.80 -0.45 1.03
C LEU A 375 8.30 -0.14 1.05
N THR A 376 8.96 -0.34 2.20
CA THR A 376 10.41 -0.15 2.33
C THR A 376 11.19 -1.15 1.46
N TRP A 377 10.83 -2.43 1.48
CA TRP A 377 11.45 -3.42 0.59
C TRP A 377 11.14 -3.15 -0.89
N SER A 378 9.89 -2.80 -1.21
CA SER A 378 9.50 -2.44 -2.58
C SER A 378 10.37 -1.31 -3.15
N LEU A 379 10.65 -0.30 -2.32
CA LEU A 379 11.48 0.84 -2.71
C LEU A 379 12.96 0.45 -2.85
N LYS A 380 13.52 -0.31 -1.89
CA LYS A 380 14.90 -0.82 -1.98
C LYS A 380 15.11 -1.64 -3.25
N LEU A 381 14.21 -2.56 -3.56
CA LEU A 381 14.30 -3.37 -4.76
C LEU A 381 14.14 -2.55 -6.04
N SER A 382 13.27 -1.54 -6.04
CA SER A 382 13.09 -0.66 -7.20
C SER A 382 14.34 0.16 -7.54
N LEU A 383 15.22 0.42 -6.57
CA LEU A 383 16.53 1.06 -6.80
C LEU A 383 17.54 0.14 -7.48
N CYS A 384 17.47 -1.17 -7.18
CA CYS A 384 18.41 -2.15 -7.71
C CYS A 384 17.92 -2.76 -9.02
N ARG A 385 16.60 -2.93 -9.17
CA ARG A 385 15.95 -3.46 -10.36
C ARG A 385 14.71 -2.64 -10.70
N PRO A 386 14.74 -1.86 -11.79
CA PRO A 386 13.56 -1.13 -12.23
C PRO A 386 12.45 -2.08 -12.73
N ASP A 387 11.20 -1.64 -12.59
CA ASP A 387 10.01 -2.37 -13.03
C ASP A 387 10.02 -2.58 -14.57
N ASP A 388 9.74 -3.79 -15.06
CA ASP A 388 9.73 -4.07 -16.50
C ASP A 388 8.68 -3.28 -17.27
N LEU A 389 7.54 -2.97 -16.65
CA LEU A 389 6.53 -2.11 -17.28
C LEU A 389 7.10 -0.71 -17.49
N LEU A 390 7.89 -0.23 -16.54
CA LEU A 390 8.55 1.07 -16.58
C LEU A 390 9.62 1.12 -17.67
N VAL A 391 10.53 0.15 -17.68
CA VAL A 391 11.61 0.03 -18.67
C VAL A 391 11.06 -0.25 -20.07
N GLY A 392 10.06 -1.12 -20.18
CA GLY A 392 9.38 -1.46 -21.42
C GLY A 392 8.47 -0.35 -21.95
N GLY A 393 8.19 0.69 -21.16
CA GLY A 393 7.24 1.74 -21.50
C GLY A 393 5.81 1.22 -21.67
N ILE A 394 5.48 0.07 -21.05
CA ILE A 394 4.14 -0.49 -21.07
C ILE A 394 3.31 0.27 -20.05
N VAL A 395 2.15 0.75 -20.49
CA VAL A 395 1.19 1.46 -19.66
C VAL A 395 -0.11 0.67 -19.68
N GLU A 396 -0.62 0.37 -18.50
CA GLU A 396 -1.85 -0.38 -18.31
C GLU A 396 -2.97 0.52 -17.83
N ASN A 397 -4.22 0.10 -17.99
CA ASN A 397 -5.37 0.95 -17.70
C ASN A 397 -6.03 0.72 -16.32
N ARG A 398 -5.58 -0.31 -15.59
CA ARG A 398 -6.07 -0.71 -14.27
C ARG A 398 -5.01 -1.51 -13.50
N VAL A 399 -5.09 -1.48 -12.17
CA VAL A 399 -4.16 -2.19 -11.26
C VAL A 399 -4.08 -3.68 -11.62
N PHE A 400 -5.21 -4.37 -11.72
CA PHE A 400 -5.21 -5.80 -12.01
C PHE A 400 -4.52 -6.17 -13.33
N ALA A 401 -4.83 -5.45 -14.43
CA ALA A 401 -4.18 -5.68 -15.72
C ALA A 401 -2.66 -5.49 -15.62
N SER A 402 -2.21 -4.48 -14.87
CA SER A 402 -0.78 -4.27 -14.67
C SER A 402 -0.07 -5.40 -13.92
N LEU A 403 -0.73 -6.01 -12.94
CA LEU A 403 -0.17 -7.15 -12.22
C LEU A 403 -0.16 -8.40 -13.10
N VAL A 404 -1.19 -8.63 -13.91
CA VAL A 404 -1.23 -9.72 -14.89
C VAL A 404 -0.12 -9.56 -15.92
N THR A 405 0.04 -8.37 -16.51
CA THR A 405 1.12 -8.09 -17.46
C THR A 405 2.48 -8.26 -16.81
N ALA A 406 2.70 -7.78 -15.57
CA ALA A 406 3.93 -8.04 -14.83
C ALA A 406 4.20 -9.54 -14.59
N THR A 407 3.15 -10.33 -14.38
CA THR A 407 3.24 -11.80 -14.22
C THR A 407 3.72 -12.44 -15.52
N HIS A 408 3.15 -12.05 -16.66
CA HIS A 408 3.60 -12.53 -17.98
C HIS A 408 5.04 -12.10 -18.29
N LEU A 409 5.44 -10.87 -17.96
CA LEU A 409 6.82 -10.40 -18.13
C LEU A 409 7.84 -11.11 -17.23
N THR A 410 7.38 -11.69 -16.12
CA THR A 410 8.23 -12.49 -15.22
C THR A 410 8.61 -13.82 -15.87
N VAL A 411 7.69 -14.43 -16.62
CA VAL A 411 7.88 -15.70 -17.33
C VAL A 411 8.52 -15.48 -18.71
N ASP A 412 7.99 -14.55 -19.50
CA ASP A 412 8.45 -14.25 -20.85
C ASP A 412 9.53 -13.16 -20.79
N SER A 413 10.81 -13.55 -20.82
CA SER A 413 11.97 -12.64 -20.88
C SER A 413 12.05 -11.78 -22.18
N TYR A 414 10.98 -11.70 -22.97
CA TYR A 414 11.00 -11.24 -24.37
C TYR A 414 10.90 -9.71 -24.53
N VAL A 415 10.32 -8.98 -23.57
CA VAL A 415 9.97 -7.56 -23.79
C VAL A 415 11.11 -6.58 -23.52
N THR A 416 12.11 -6.95 -22.70
CA THR A 416 13.34 -6.14 -22.54
C THR A 416 14.15 -6.06 -23.84
N PHE A 417 13.89 -6.98 -24.79
CA PHE A 417 14.68 -7.17 -26.01
C PHE A 417 14.50 -6.05 -27.05
N LYS A 418 13.39 -5.31 -27.04
CA LYS A 418 13.06 -4.39 -28.16
C LYS A 418 13.71 -3.00 -28.11
N ARG A 419 14.43 -2.65 -27.04
CA ARG A 419 15.24 -1.41 -26.98
C ARG A 419 16.65 -1.57 -26.44
N THR A 420 17.04 -2.78 -26.02
CA THR A 420 18.38 -3.05 -25.50
C THR A 420 19.09 -4.08 -26.38
N THR A 421 19.42 -3.69 -27.61
CA THR A 421 20.40 -4.43 -28.43
C THR A 421 21.77 -4.59 -27.74
N HIS A 422 22.02 -3.86 -26.64
CA HIS A 422 23.17 -4.02 -25.75
C HIS A 422 22.95 -4.95 -24.53
N ALA A 423 21.72 -5.23 -24.08
CA ALA A 423 21.49 -6.10 -22.90
C ALA A 423 21.74 -7.58 -23.19
N ALA A 424 21.59 -8.02 -24.44
CA ALA A 424 21.93 -9.39 -24.85
C ALA A 424 23.40 -9.75 -24.62
N LYS A 425 24.29 -8.76 -24.50
CA LYS A 425 25.73 -8.97 -24.22
C LYS A 425 26.08 -8.96 -22.73
N GLN A 426 25.12 -8.67 -21.84
CA GLN A 426 25.34 -8.43 -20.41
C GLN A 426 24.59 -9.40 -19.47
N ARG A 427 24.12 -10.56 -19.97
CA ARG A 427 23.59 -11.66 -19.13
C ARG A 427 24.53 -12.09 -18.00
N ASN A 428 25.83 -11.83 -18.12
CA ASN A 428 26.83 -12.24 -17.12
C ASN A 428 26.87 -11.36 -15.85
N ASP A 429 26.28 -10.16 -15.85
CA ASP A 429 26.31 -9.22 -14.70
C ASP A 429 25.01 -9.21 -13.86
N GLU A 430 23.93 -9.83 -14.34
CA GLU A 430 22.61 -9.79 -13.65
C GLU A 430 22.62 -10.53 -12.31
N GLY A 431 23.45 -11.56 -12.16
CA GLY A 431 23.58 -12.32 -10.91
C GLY A 431 24.25 -11.54 -9.77
N ASP A 432 25.16 -10.61 -10.11
CA ASP A 432 25.96 -9.86 -9.12
C ASP A 432 25.19 -8.66 -8.53
N GLY A 433 24.20 -8.12 -9.25
CA GLY A 433 23.25 -7.15 -8.69
C GLY A 433 22.23 -7.79 -7.76
N MET A 434 21.76 -9.00 -8.11
CA MET A 434 20.74 -9.70 -7.32
C MET A 434 21.26 -10.29 -6.03
N ILE A 435 22.51 -10.74 -6.00
CA ILE A 435 23.13 -11.21 -4.76
C ILE A 435 23.27 -10.07 -3.73
N ALA A 436 23.38 -8.81 -4.16
CA ALA A 436 23.45 -7.67 -3.24
C ALA A 436 22.12 -7.40 -2.50
N VAL A 437 20.99 -7.87 -3.06
CA VAL A 437 19.65 -7.69 -2.48
C VAL A 437 19.00 -9.01 -2.08
N ILE A 438 19.73 -10.13 -2.11
CA ILE A 438 19.16 -11.45 -1.80
C ILE A 438 18.63 -11.53 -0.37
N ASP A 439 19.33 -10.90 0.58
CA ASP A 439 18.91 -10.85 1.98
C ASP A 439 17.62 -10.04 2.15
N ASP A 440 17.48 -8.90 1.45
CA ASP A 440 16.23 -8.13 1.46
C ASP A 440 15.08 -8.91 0.80
N LEU A 441 15.36 -9.69 -0.27
CA LEU A 441 14.36 -10.54 -0.96
C LEU A 441 13.87 -11.69 -0.07
N THR A 442 14.77 -12.39 0.62
CA THR A 442 14.40 -13.49 1.52
C THR A 442 13.72 -12.98 2.78
N GLU A 443 14.16 -11.84 3.34
CA GLU A 443 13.48 -11.19 4.47
C GLU A 443 12.04 -10.78 4.07
N ALA A 444 11.87 -10.19 2.88
CA ALA A 444 10.55 -9.83 2.37
C ALA A 444 9.66 -11.06 2.11
N LEU A 445 10.19 -12.11 1.48
CA LEU A 445 9.47 -13.36 1.25
C LEU A 445 9.01 -13.98 2.57
N SER A 446 9.91 -14.09 3.55
CA SER A 446 9.62 -14.63 4.87
C SER A 446 8.52 -13.83 5.57
N ALA A 447 8.63 -12.50 5.58
CA ALA A 447 7.64 -11.63 6.21
C ALA A 447 6.26 -11.70 5.55
N ILE A 448 6.18 -11.73 4.21
CA ILE A 448 4.91 -11.87 3.48
C ILE A 448 4.30 -13.26 3.70
N ALA A 449 5.12 -14.30 3.77
CA ALA A 449 4.69 -15.68 3.92
C ALA A 449 4.28 -16.03 5.36
N ALA A 450 4.97 -15.48 6.37
CA ALA A 450 4.72 -15.70 7.79
C ALA A 450 3.50 -14.92 8.33
N LEU A 451 2.91 -14.03 7.52
CA LEU A 451 1.77 -13.23 7.94
C LEU A 451 0.56 -14.10 8.30
N ASP A 452 0.05 -13.93 9.52
CA ASP A 452 -1.17 -14.59 9.99
C ASP A 452 -2.37 -14.19 9.13
N ALA A 453 -3.31 -15.13 8.92
CA ALA A 453 -4.55 -14.90 8.21
C ALA A 453 -5.34 -13.72 8.79
N ARG A 454 -5.31 -13.51 10.13
CA ARG A 454 -5.98 -12.37 10.78
C ARG A 454 -5.36 -11.03 10.42
N LEU A 455 -4.03 -10.96 10.36
CA LEU A 455 -3.32 -9.76 9.94
C LEU A 455 -3.48 -9.53 8.43
N ALA A 456 -3.51 -10.60 7.63
CA ALA A 456 -3.79 -10.52 6.19
C ALA A 456 -5.20 -9.97 5.89
N LEU A 457 -6.19 -10.21 6.77
CA LEU A 457 -7.51 -9.59 6.66
C LEU A 457 -7.49 -8.08 6.90
N ARG A 458 -6.51 -7.53 7.63
CA ARG A 458 -6.35 -6.08 7.87
C ARG A 458 -5.52 -5.38 6.80
N GLU A 459 -4.86 -6.14 5.91
CA GLU A 459 -4.06 -5.53 4.86
C GLU A 459 -4.93 -4.78 3.84
N SER A 460 -4.46 -3.59 3.50
CA SER A 460 -5.07 -2.79 2.45
C SER A 460 -4.74 -3.33 1.05
N PRO A 461 -5.58 -3.05 0.04
CA PRO A 461 -5.44 -3.68 -1.27
C PRO A 461 -4.20 -3.20 -2.04
N TRP A 462 -3.68 -1.99 -1.79
CA TRP A 462 -2.42 -1.54 -2.37
C TRP A 462 -1.21 -2.29 -1.80
N ILE A 463 -1.26 -2.70 -0.53
CA ILE A 463 -0.22 -3.54 0.09
C ILE A 463 -0.28 -4.95 -0.48
N THR A 464 -1.48 -5.49 -0.73
CA THR A 464 -1.62 -6.75 -1.48
C THR A 464 -0.95 -6.67 -2.86
N ALA A 465 -1.16 -5.57 -3.59
CA ALA A 465 -0.51 -5.35 -4.89
C ALA A 465 1.03 -5.23 -4.77
N ALA A 466 1.53 -4.48 -3.78
CA ALA A 466 2.96 -4.31 -3.52
C ALA A 466 3.62 -5.65 -3.13
N SER A 467 3.04 -6.40 -2.19
CA SER A 467 3.49 -7.73 -1.79
C SER A 467 3.52 -8.69 -2.98
N TYR A 468 2.50 -8.65 -3.85
CA TYR A 468 2.49 -9.46 -5.06
C TYR A 468 3.64 -9.10 -6.01
N ARG A 469 3.93 -7.81 -6.22
CA ARG A 469 5.07 -7.36 -7.03
C ARG A 469 6.41 -7.83 -6.45
N LEU A 470 6.58 -7.77 -5.13
CA LEU A 470 7.77 -8.31 -4.45
C LEU A 470 7.93 -9.81 -4.73
N LEU A 471 6.85 -10.57 -4.64
CA LEU A 471 6.85 -12.00 -4.92
C LEU A 471 7.16 -12.32 -6.39
N LEU A 472 6.68 -11.51 -7.34
CA LEU A 472 7.09 -11.64 -8.75
C LEU A 472 8.59 -11.40 -8.93
N THR A 473 9.17 -10.42 -8.22
CA THR A 473 10.62 -10.20 -8.23
C THR A 473 11.38 -11.41 -7.68
N VAL A 474 10.91 -12.00 -6.57
CA VAL A 474 11.49 -13.24 -6.02
C VAL A 474 11.39 -14.38 -7.03
N TRP A 475 10.22 -14.58 -7.65
CA TRP A 475 10.01 -15.62 -8.66
C TRP A 475 10.93 -15.42 -9.86
N ARG A 476 11.04 -14.19 -10.37
CA ARG A 476 11.93 -13.88 -11.48
C ARG A 476 13.39 -14.16 -11.14
N THR A 477 13.83 -13.76 -9.96
CA THR A 477 15.21 -13.99 -9.50
C THR A 477 15.52 -15.48 -9.40
N LEU A 478 14.58 -16.27 -8.89
CA LEU A 478 14.67 -17.74 -8.88
C LEU A 478 14.70 -18.32 -10.30
N HIS A 479 13.84 -17.82 -11.19
CA HIS A 479 13.73 -18.31 -12.56
C HIS A 479 15.00 -18.05 -13.38
N VAL A 480 15.57 -16.85 -13.27
CA VAL A 480 16.84 -16.49 -13.93
C VAL A 480 18.00 -17.32 -13.39
N ALA A 481 18.09 -17.50 -12.06
CA ALA A 481 19.12 -18.32 -11.44
C ALA A 481 19.01 -19.80 -11.89
N THR A 482 17.79 -20.31 -11.99
CA THR A 482 17.50 -21.67 -12.46
C THR A 482 17.89 -21.85 -13.93
N ALA A 483 17.53 -20.91 -14.80
CA ALA A 483 17.89 -20.93 -16.21
C ALA A 483 19.42 -20.90 -16.44
N ASP A 484 20.16 -20.08 -15.67
CA ASP A 484 21.63 -20.01 -15.75
C ASP A 484 22.28 -21.33 -15.29
N ILE A 485 21.75 -21.95 -14.22
CA ILE A 485 22.23 -23.27 -13.76
C ILE A 485 21.98 -24.33 -14.85
N TYR A 486 20.79 -24.36 -15.46
CA TYR A 486 20.48 -25.27 -16.57
C TYR A 486 21.41 -25.07 -17.77
N GLU A 487 21.67 -23.81 -18.16
CA GLU A 487 22.56 -23.50 -19.28
C GLU A 487 23.99 -24.00 -19.00
N LYS A 488 24.50 -23.81 -17.77
CA LYS A 488 25.83 -24.30 -17.35
C LYS A 488 25.87 -25.83 -17.27
N LEU A 489 24.82 -26.47 -16.76
CA LEU A 489 24.71 -27.92 -16.67
C LEU A 489 24.74 -28.57 -18.06
N ASN A 490 24.08 -27.96 -19.05
CA ASN A 490 24.10 -28.44 -20.44
C ASN A 490 25.48 -28.26 -21.12
N LYS A 491 26.29 -27.29 -20.68
CA LYS A 491 27.64 -27.04 -21.22
C LYS A 491 28.72 -27.91 -20.57
N CYS A 492 28.54 -28.26 -19.30
CA CYS A 492 29.48 -29.12 -18.55
C CYS A 492 29.01 -30.58 -18.63
N ASN A 493 29.68 -31.41 -19.43
CA ASN A 493 29.43 -32.86 -19.55
C ASN A 493 29.68 -33.64 -18.22
N GLY A 494 28.96 -33.35 -17.15
CA GLY A 494 28.92 -34.12 -15.90
C GLY A 494 29.98 -33.81 -14.83
N THR A 495 31.00 -32.99 -15.10
CA THR A 495 31.99 -32.59 -14.07
C THR A 495 31.56 -31.33 -13.32
N LEU A 496 30.69 -31.54 -12.33
CA LEU A 496 30.13 -30.49 -11.48
C LEU A 496 31.11 -30.10 -10.36
N THR A 497 31.53 -28.82 -10.32
CA THR A 497 32.17 -28.24 -9.12
C THR A 497 31.31 -27.11 -8.58
N SER A 498 31.20 -26.97 -7.26
CA SER A 498 30.41 -25.90 -6.59
C SER A 498 30.80 -24.49 -7.06
N ARG A 499 32.05 -24.29 -7.50
CA ARG A 499 32.54 -23.01 -8.05
C ARG A 499 32.04 -22.69 -9.47
N SER A 500 31.51 -23.67 -10.20
CA SER A 500 31.07 -23.48 -11.60
C SER A 500 29.79 -22.67 -11.74
N PHE A 501 28.94 -22.64 -10.71
CA PHE A 501 27.61 -22.00 -10.76
C PHE A 501 27.60 -20.54 -10.28
N GLY A 502 28.62 -20.08 -9.56
CA GLY A 502 28.77 -18.67 -9.16
C GLY A 502 27.69 -18.21 -8.17
N SER A 503 27.10 -17.03 -8.41
CA SER A 503 26.06 -16.40 -7.58
C SER A 503 24.68 -17.07 -7.70
N SER A 504 24.35 -17.70 -8.82
CA SER A 504 23.05 -18.32 -9.08
C SER A 504 22.69 -19.45 -8.11
N ILE A 505 23.68 -20.23 -7.66
CA ILE A 505 23.44 -21.30 -6.68
C ILE A 505 23.18 -20.76 -5.27
N LEU A 506 23.78 -19.62 -4.91
CA LEU A 506 23.53 -18.96 -3.63
C LEU A 506 22.11 -18.41 -3.61
N ILE A 507 21.71 -17.73 -4.69
CA ILE A 507 20.35 -17.22 -4.88
C ILE A 507 19.32 -18.35 -4.75
N LEU A 508 19.54 -19.47 -5.47
CA LEU A 508 18.67 -20.65 -5.42
C LEU A 508 18.51 -21.15 -3.98
N ASN A 509 19.63 -21.39 -3.27
CA ASN A 509 19.59 -21.95 -1.92
C ASN A 509 18.87 -21.02 -0.94
N SER A 510 19.19 -19.72 -0.95
CA SER A 510 18.57 -18.74 -0.04
C SER A 510 17.06 -18.65 -0.22
N ILE A 511 16.57 -18.64 -1.46
CA ILE A 511 15.13 -18.58 -1.75
C ILE A 511 14.45 -19.89 -1.35
N LEU A 512 14.99 -21.04 -1.77
CA LEU A 512 14.35 -22.34 -1.50
C LEU A 512 14.34 -22.72 -0.02
N GLU A 513 15.37 -22.33 0.73
CA GLU A 513 15.39 -22.48 2.20
C GLU A 513 14.24 -21.69 2.82
N THR A 514 14.08 -20.42 2.44
CA THR A 514 13.00 -19.55 2.91
C THR A 514 11.60 -20.09 2.54
N VAL A 515 11.42 -20.58 1.31
CA VAL A 515 10.16 -21.21 0.86
C VAL A 515 9.83 -22.45 1.69
N THR A 516 10.84 -23.28 1.96
CA THR A 516 10.69 -24.52 2.73
C THR A 516 10.32 -24.22 4.18
N GLU A 517 10.96 -23.23 4.80
CA GLU A 517 10.64 -22.77 6.15
C GLU A 517 9.23 -22.20 6.25
N SER A 518 8.86 -21.34 5.30
CA SER A 518 7.53 -20.72 5.22
C SER A 518 6.41 -21.76 5.04
N SER A 519 6.67 -22.79 4.22
CA SER A 519 5.72 -23.89 4.00
C SER A 519 5.53 -24.75 5.25
N LYS A 520 6.60 -25.01 6.00
CA LYS A 520 6.55 -25.73 7.29
C LYS A 520 5.77 -24.96 8.35
N GLN A 521 5.95 -23.65 8.43
CA GLN A 521 5.25 -22.81 9.41
C GLN A 521 3.73 -22.79 9.20
N ARG A 522 3.25 -22.85 7.94
CA ARG A 522 1.82 -22.88 7.61
C ARG A 522 1.16 -24.25 7.79
N SER A 523 1.93 -25.33 7.68
CA SER A 523 1.45 -26.71 7.86
C SER A 523 1.58 -27.16 9.32
N LEU A 524 0.83 -26.53 10.22
CA LEU A 524 0.73 -26.97 11.63
C LEU A 524 -0.01 -28.32 11.71
N HIS A 525 0.73 -29.43 11.50
CA HIS A 525 0.55 -30.79 12.06
C HIS A 525 1.40 -31.80 11.24
N HIS A 526 2.71 -31.90 11.50
CA HIS A 526 3.43 -33.17 11.77
C HIS A 526 4.98 -33.06 11.76
N SER A 527 5.55 -33.78 12.73
CA SER A 527 6.91 -34.32 12.93
C SER A 527 8.15 -33.39 12.90
N PRO A 528 8.84 -33.24 14.05
CA PRO A 528 10.17 -32.67 14.12
C PRO A 528 11.18 -33.71 13.61
N GLY A 529 11.50 -33.65 12.32
CA GLY A 529 12.35 -34.69 11.73
C GLY A 529 12.68 -34.50 10.26
N SER A 530 13.09 -33.31 9.84
CA SER A 530 13.88 -33.19 8.61
C SER A 530 14.98 -32.18 8.85
N ALA A 531 16.13 -32.70 9.25
CA ALA A 531 17.41 -31.98 9.26
C ALA A 531 17.60 -31.25 7.93
N SER A 532 18.23 -30.07 8.02
CA SER A 532 18.67 -29.23 6.90
C SER A 532 19.22 -30.11 5.77
N ARG A 533 18.39 -30.35 4.74
CA ARG A 533 18.81 -31.03 3.52
C ARG A 533 19.70 -30.02 2.83
N ARG A 534 20.94 -30.38 2.51
CA ARG A 534 21.66 -29.67 1.45
C ARG A 534 20.75 -29.72 0.23
N LEU A 535 20.17 -28.58 -0.14
CA LEU A 535 19.19 -28.48 -1.23
C LEU A 535 19.82 -28.82 -2.60
N TRP A 536 21.15 -28.85 -2.66
CA TRP A 536 21.93 -29.12 -3.84
C TRP A 536 22.60 -30.50 -3.77
N SER A 537 22.57 -31.20 -4.90
CA SER A 537 23.24 -32.48 -5.13
C SER A 537 24.36 -32.30 -6.16
N PHE A 538 25.42 -33.12 -6.06
CA PHE A 538 26.41 -33.27 -7.15
C PHE A 538 25.89 -34.15 -8.28
N ASP A 539 24.73 -34.77 -8.10
CA ASP A 539 24.01 -35.51 -9.12
C ASP A 539 23.15 -34.57 -9.97
N ALA A 540 23.41 -34.55 -11.27
CA ALA A 540 22.73 -33.70 -12.24
C ALA A 540 21.22 -33.98 -12.30
N ASP A 541 20.80 -35.24 -12.17
CA ASP A 541 19.39 -35.62 -12.25
C ASP A 541 18.62 -35.13 -11.01
N MET A 542 19.25 -35.25 -9.84
CA MET A 542 18.70 -34.71 -8.59
C MET A 542 18.66 -33.19 -8.58
N LEU A 543 19.67 -32.52 -9.15
CA LEU A 543 19.66 -31.06 -9.27
C LEU A 543 18.55 -30.58 -10.21
N ASN A 544 18.36 -31.24 -11.36
CA ASN A 544 17.26 -30.94 -12.28
C ASN A 544 15.89 -31.10 -11.61
N LEU A 545 15.71 -32.12 -10.78
CA LEU A 545 14.49 -32.31 -10.00
C LEU A 545 14.28 -31.20 -8.97
N THR A 546 15.33 -30.80 -8.24
CA THR A 546 15.25 -29.70 -7.26
C THR A 546 14.87 -28.38 -7.94
N LEU A 547 15.45 -28.07 -9.10
CA LEU A 547 15.17 -26.84 -9.84
C LEU A 547 13.68 -26.75 -10.23
N ALA A 548 13.16 -27.81 -10.84
CA ALA A 548 11.75 -27.88 -11.25
C ALA A 548 10.78 -27.85 -10.05
N GLN A 549 11.11 -28.57 -8.97
CA GLN A 549 10.30 -28.58 -7.76
C GLN A 549 10.31 -27.23 -7.04
N GLY A 550 11.47 -26.56 -7.00
CA GLY A 550 11.65 -25.29 -6.32
C GLY A 550 10.81 -24.16 -6.90
N GLU A 551 10.74 -24.03 -8.23
CA GLU A 551 9.85 -23.07 -8.88
C GLU A 551 8.37 -23.37 -8.59
N THR A 552 8.00 -24.66 -8.63
CA THR A 552 6.63 -25.10 -8.34
C THR A 552 6.23 -24.81 -6.89
N ASP A 553 7.12 -25.05 -5.93
CA ASP A 553 6.89 -24.78 -4.51
C ASP A 553 6.73 -23.29 -4.24
N LEU A 554 7.56 -22.44 -4.86
CA LEU A 554 7.43 -20.99 -4.75
C LEU A 554 6.10 -20.50 -5.31
N VAL A 555 5.68 -20.98 -6.48
CA VAL A 555 4.41 -20.56 -7.07
C VAL A 555 3.22 -21.04 -6.23
N ASN A 556 3.26 -22.26 -5.70
CA ASN A 556 2.24 -22.74 -4.77
C ASN A 556 2.14 -21.84 -3.53
N LEU A 557 3.28 -21.39 -3.00
CA LEU A 557 3.31 -20.43 -1.89
C LEU A 557 2.68 -19.08 -2.28
N ILE A 558 2.99 -18.54 -3.46
CA ILE A 558 2.38 -17.31 -3.99
C ILE A 558 0.86 -17.48 -4.10
N VAL A 559 0.38 -18.60 -4.65
CA VAL A 559 -1.06 -18.89 -4.77
C VAL A 559 -1.73 -18.93 -3.39
N GLN A 560 -1.09 -19.52 -2.38
CA GLN A 560 -1.63 -19.54 -1.02
C GLN A 560 -1.69 -18.13 -0.40
N ILE A 561 -0.64 -17.32 -0.59
CA ILE A 561 -0.57 -15.92 -0.16
C ILE A 561 -1.69 -15.08 -0.80
N CYS A 562 -1.97 -15.28 -2.09
CA CYS A 562 -3.06 -14.58 -2.78
C CYS A 562 -4.44 -15.02 -2.26
N LYS A 563 -4.62 -16.30 -1.95
CA LYS A 563 -5.87 -16.84 -1.39
C LYS A 563 -6.17 -16.33 0.02
N SER A 564 -5.14 -16.12 0.85
CA SER A 564 -5.33 -15.58 2.21
C SER A 564 -5.75 -14.11 2.21
N ARG A 565 -5.54 -13.39 1.11
CA ARG A 565 -5.92 -11.98 0.93
C ARG A 565 -7.23 -11.86 0.15
N SER A 566 -8.30 -12.45 0.68
CA SER A 566 -9.57 -12.65 -0.03
C SER A 566 -10.57 -11.50 0.06
N VAL A 567 -10.37 -10.54 0.96
CA VAL A 567 -11.30 -9.41 1.18
C VAL A 567 -11.53 -8.60 -0.09
N TRP A 568 -10.43 -8.28 -0.77
CA TRP A 568 -10.44 -7.53 -2.02
C TRP A 568 -10.27 -8.49 -3.19
N VAL A 569 -11.00 -8.25 -4.28
CA VAL A 569 -11.02 -9.15 -5.45
C VAL A 569 -9.62 -9.34 -6.07
N ILE A 570 -8.73 -8.36 -5.90
CA ILE A 570 -7.36 -8.42 -6.41
C ILE A 570 -6.59 -9.67 -5.96
N GLY A 571 -6.71 -10.12 -4.71
CA GLY A 571 -5.99 -11.32 -4.23
C GLY A 571 -6.43 -12.58 -4.96
N PRO A 572 -7.72 -12.96 -4.90
CA PRO A 572 -8.24 -14.13 -5.60
C PRO A 572 -8.07 -14.07 -7.13
N SER A 573 -8.22 -12.90 -7.77
CA SER A 573 -8.06 -12.79 -9.23
C SER A 573 -6.62 -13.09 -9.69
N LEU A 574 -5.60 -12.80 -8.87
CA LEU A 574 -4.19 -13.05 -9.21
C LEU A 574 -3.83 -14.54 -9.18
N VAL A 575 -4.58 -15.38 -8.48
CA VAL A 575 -4.35 -16.84 -8.47
C VAL A 575 -4.41 -17.40 -9.88
N ASN A 576 -5.42 -17.00 -10.66
CA ASN A 576 -5.58 -17.46 -12.03
C ASN A 576 -4.42 -16.97 -12.92
N ALA A 577 -3.99 -15.71 -12.75
CA ALA A 577 -2.91 -15.13 -13.53
C ALA A 577 -1.58 -15.88 -13.33
N VAL A 578 -1.25 -16.24 -12.08
CA VAL A 578 -0.04 -17.02 -11.77
C VAL A 578 -0.11 -18.43 -12.32
N GLN A 579 -1.25 -19.09 -12.15
CA GLN A 579 -1.45 -20.46 -12.64
C GLN A 579 -1.38 -20.54 -14.17
N ASP A 580 -2.00 -19.58 -14.87
CA ASP A 580 -1.95 -19.48 -16.33
C ASP A 580 -0.53 -19.19 -16.83
N ALA A 581 0.21 -18.31 -16.14
CA ALA A 581 1.59 -18.01 -16.48
C ALA A 581 2.52 -19.23 -16.33
N MET A 582 2.37 -20.00 -15.25
CA MET A 582 3.10 -21.27 -15.09
C MET A 582 2.75 -22.31 -16.14
N ALA A 583 1.47 -22.46 -16.46
CA ALA A 583 1.03 -23.43 -17.46
C ALA A 583 1.59 -23.12 -18.86
N ASN A 584 1.80 -21.83 -19.16
CA ASN A 584 2.46 -21.39 -20.39
C ASN A 584 3.98 -21.56 -20.33
N ALA A 585 4.62 -21.36 -19.18
CA ALA A 585 6.06 -21.60 -19.00
C ALA A 585 6.48 -23.06 -19.21
N ALA A 586 5.58 -24.00 -18.89
CA ALA A 586 5.80 -25.44 -19.02
C ALA A 586 5.56 -25.99 -20.45
N ARG A 587 5.05 -25.17 -21.37
CA ARG A 587 4.82 -25.52 -22.78
C ARG A 587 5.96 -25.01 -23.65
#